data_AF-A0A920IXR8-F1
#
_entry.id   AF-A0A920IXR8-F1
#
_cell.length_a   1.000
_cell.length_b   1.000
_cell.length_c   1.000
_cell.angle_alpha   90.00
_cell.angle_beta   90.00
_cell.angle_gamma   90.00
#
_symmetry.space_group_name_H-M   'P 1'
#
loop_
_entity.id
_entity.type
_entity.pdbx_description
1 polymer ?
#
loop_
_entity_poly.entity_id
_entity_poly.type
_entity_poly.pdbx_seq_one_letter_code
_entity_poly.pdbx_strand_id
1 'polypeptide(L)'
;MQKLLGLSLQTDSVSQQHAYLNAMLTAKKIRKINPSGNLEPVMQFLKSENDTVWSTAVELAGLWKLESARANLETTLKQSESKQVRKNAAINSLIALGGEKTRKFFDGQIQNPQLSYPFKVTLIKGQLRIQPQLAARRAVNLMGSIPKGQEPNALFSAFIANKGATQALTKELQNSNLPEDVALKGMQLAESSPTRPEALIKALQVSGGLKPMKMSLSRDEMIAMIDRVNSKGNATRGESVYRRENLQCVACHAIGEVGGVIGPNLVSIGASAPVDYLIESLLEPSKKIKEGYHTNLVTLKNGDSYAGGILSETDTEVVIRDLTGKHNRIAKRDISNQTISPVSLMPVGLTTQLREDEFVDLVRFMVELGKEGKFKTSTQRFARQWEVLPVNSPNPGTIHHYGAKMFTQEFNGYQWKPFYAMVGGELPFDEVPIALNRRGDKYQVMRTQVEVAKKGEHKVRISGNLKHLNLFLGDQEIDIPSEGDQADLVIDFRKSGKQNLLMVVNGSSGKGYFSMEALSDDLQVINTL
;
A
#
# COMPACT_ATOMS: atom_id res chain seq x y z
N MET A 1 -28.87 22.17 -21.97
CA MET A 1 -27.76 21.47 -22.66
C MET A 1 -27.25 22.27 -23.85
N GLN A 2 -28.05 22.53 -24.88
CA GLN A 2 -27.59 23.31 -26.06
C GLN A 2 -27.09 24.72 -25.70
N LYS A 3 -27.77 25.43 -24.78
CA LYS A 3 -27.29 26.71 -24.23
C LYS A 3 -25.93 26.61 -23.54
N LEU A 4 -25.65 25.50 -22.84
CA LEU A 4 -24.36 25.29 -22.17
C LEU A 4 -23.23 25.08 -23.18
N LEU A 5 -23.50 24.34 -24.27
CA LEU A 5 -22.54 24.18 -25.36
C LEU A 5 -22.24 25.55 -26.02
N GLY A 6 -23.28 26.34 -26.30
CA GLY A 6 -23.12 27.71 -26.81
C GLY A 6 -22.29 28.59 -25.88
N LEU A 7 -22.61 28.61 -24.58
CA LEU A 7 -21.86 29.38 -23.58
C LEU A 7 -20.40 28.93 -23.47
N SER A 8 -20.12 27.62 -23.58
CA SER A 8 -18.74 27.12 -23.54
C SER A 8 -17.89 27.63 -24.70
N LEU A 9 -18.49 27.88 -25.86
CA LEU A 9 -17.78 28.35 -27.06
C LEU A 9 -17.59 29.86 -27.06
N GLN A 10 -18.39 30.61 -26.31
CA GLN A 10 -18.36 32.07 -26.27
C GLN A 10 -17.39 32.64 -25.24
N THR A 11 -16.92 31.82 -24.30
CA THR A 11 -16.02 32.25 -23.22
C THR A 11 -14.58 31.89 -23.52
N ASP A 12 -13.66 32.82 -23.28
CA ASP A 12 -12.21 32.58 -23.32
C ASP A 12 -11.65 32.09 -21.96
N SER A 13 -12.45 32.18 -20.89
CA SER A 13 -12.05 31.68 -19.57
C SER A 13 -12.05 30.15 -19.52
N VAL A 14 -10.85 29.55 -19.40
CA VAL A 14 -10.62 28.10 -19.23
C VAL A 14 -11.47 27.52 -18.09
N SER A 15 -11.60 28.25 -16.98
CA SER A 15 -12.39 27.80 -15.83
C SER A 15 -13.88 27.72 -16.17
N GLN A 16 -14.42 28.72 -16.88
CA GLN A 16 -15.81 28.73 -17.32
C GLN A 16 -16.07 27.67 -18.41
N GLN A 17 -15.15 27.52 -19.37
CA GLN A 17 -15.21 26.46 -20.38
C GLN A 17 -15.32 25.08 -19.71
N HIS A 18 -14.41 24.80 -18.76
CA HIS A 18 -14.43 23.54 -18.04
C HIS A 18 -15.73 23.35 -17.24
N ALA A 19 -16.21 24.38 -16.52
CA ALA A 19 -17.44 24.30 -15.75
C ALA A 19 -18.66 23.94 -16.63
N TYR A 20 -18.81 24.57 -17.79
CA TYR A 20 -19.92 24.29 -18.71
C TYR A 20 -19.81 22.90 -19.34
N LEU A 21 -18.62 22.49 -19.79
CA LEU A 21 -18.39 21.14 -20.31
C LEU A 21 -18.65 20.08 -19.24
N ASN A 22 -18.18 20.29 -18.01
CA ASN A 22 -18.36 19.35 -16.91
C ASN A 22 -19.83 19.23 -16.48
N ALA A 23 -20.58 20.33 -16.49
CA ALA A 23 -22.03 20.31 -16.26
C ALA A 23 -22.74 19.45 -17.31
N MET A 24 -22.36 19.55 -18.59
CA MET A 24 -22.88 18.70 -19.66
C MET A 24 -22.48 17.23 -19.50
N LEU A 25 -21.23 16.97 -19.12
CA LEU A 25 -20.72 15.62 -18.87
C LEU A 25 -21.50 14.94 -17.74
N THR A 26 -21.73 15.68 -16.65
CA THR A 26 -22.53 15.24 -15.51
C THR A 26 -23.97 14.93 -15.93
N ALA A 27 -24.61 15.83 -16.71
CA ALA A 27 -25.94 15.60 -17.23
C ALA A 27 -26.02 14.35 -18.12
N LYS A 28 -25.02 14.09 -18.96
CA LYS A 28 -24.96 12.88 -19.79
C LYS A 28 -24.74 11.62 -18.95
N LYS A 29 -23.82 11.63 -17.98
CA LYS A 29 -23.51 10.46 -17.15
C LYS A 29 -24.68 10.08 -16.24
N ILE A 30 -25.31 11.06 -15.58
CA ILE A 30 -26.37 10.84 -14.59
C ILE A 30 -27.74 10.73 -15.26
N ARG A 31 -28.13 11.74 -16.04
CA ARG A 31 -29.50 11.86 -16.59
C ARG A 31 -29.66 11.25 -17.98
N LYS A 32 -28.56 10.81 -18.61
CA LYS A 32 -28.52 10.24 -19.98
C LYS A 32 -28.97 11.20 -21.09
N ILE A 33 -28.99 12.50 -20.82
CA ILE A 33 -29.46 13.55 -21.75
C ILE A 33 -28.31 14.03 -22.66
N ASN A 34 -28.62 14.27 -23.93
CA ASN A 34 -27.75 14.96 -24.90
C ASN A 34 -28.26 16.38 -25.19
N PRO A 35 -27.41 17.32 -25.65
CA PRO A 35 -27.90 18.53 -26.31
C PRO A 35 -28.75 18.17 -27.54
N SER A 36 -29.82 18.93 -27.77
CA SER A 36 -30.57 18.92 -29.02
C SER A 36 -29.72 19.54 -30.14
N GLY A 37 -29.77 18.97 -31.34
CA GLY A 37 -29.10 19.51 -32.53
C GLY A 37 -27.65 19.05 -32.72
N ASN A 38 -26.86 19.89 -33.40
CA ASN A 38 -25.48 19.56 -33.78
C ASN A 38 -24.52 19.55 -32.59
N LEU A 39 -23.81 18.44 -32.40
CA LEU A 39 -22.86 18.21 -31.30
C LEU A 39 -21.41 18.42 -31.70
N GLU A 40 -21.11 18.52 -33.00
CA GLU A 40 -19.76 18.74 -33.54
C GLU A 40 -19.03 19.98 -32.98
N PRO A 41 -19.68 21.07 -32.56
CA PRO A 41 -18.95 22.22 -32.00
C PRO A 41 -18.05 21.88 -30.80
N VAL A 42 -18.33 20.80 -30.06
CA VAL A 42 -17.45 20.34 -28.96
C VAL A 42 -16.03 19.98 -29.44
N MET A 43 -15.88 19.67 -30.72
CA MET A 43 -14.60 19.34 -31.36
C MET A 43 -13.59 20.49 -31.32
N GLN A 44 -14.04 21.74 -31.15
CA GLN A 44 -13.13 22.88 -31.01
C GLN A 44 -12.23 22.76 -29.77
N PHE A 45 -12.75 22.18 -28.68
CA PHE A 45 -12.00 22.01 -27.42
C PHE A 45 -10.95 20.90 -27.48
N LEU A 46 -10.95 20.04 -28.51
CA LEU A 46 -9.89 19.05 -28.73
C LEU A 46 -8.55 19.68 -29.15
N LYS A 47 -8.56 20.98 -29.47
CA LYS A 47 -7.36 21.79 -29.72
C LYS A 47 -6.84 22.50 -28.46
N SER A 48 -7.55 22.40 -27.33
CA SER A 48 -7.17 23.10 -26.10
C SER A 48 -5.82 22.59 -25.56
N GLU A 49 -4.96 23.53 -25.16
CA GLU A 49 -3.72 23.21 -24.42
C GLU A 49 -4.01 22.84 -22.96
N ASN A 50 -5.17 23.23 -22.43
CA ASN A 50 -5.57 22.88 -21.07
C ASN A 50 -6.05 21.42 -21.00
N ASP A 51 -5.36 20.62 -20.19
CA ASP A 51 -5.63 19.18 -20.07
C ASP A 51 -7.03 18.85 -19.54
N THR A 52 -7.58 19.70 -18.66
CA THR A 52 -8.88 19.48 -18.04
C THR A 52 -10.03 19.77 -19.01
N VAL A 53 -9.95 20.89 -19.74
CA VAL A 53 -10.90 21.24 -20.81
C VAL A 53 -10.87 20.16 -21.90
N TRP A 54 -9.66 19.81 -22.37
CA TRP A 54 -9.46 18.78 -23.38
C TRP A 54 -10.07 17.43 -22.95
N SER A 55 -9.73 16.97 -21.74
CA SER A 55 -10.18 15.67 -21.22
C SER A 55 -11.71 15.61 -21.08
N THR A 56 -12.32 16.70 -20.62
CA THR A 56 -13.79 16.78 -20.48
C THR A 56 -14.48 16.77 -21.85
N ALA A 57 -13.91 17.48 -22.83
CA ALA A 57 -14.44 17.54 -24.18
C ALA A 57 -14.36 16.20 -24.93
N VAL A 58 -13.23 15.49 -24.84
CA VAL A 58 -13.12 14.17 -25.47
C VAL A 58 -14.06 13.14 -24.83
N GLU A 59 -14.25 13.18 -23.51
CA GLU A 59 -15.22 12.30 -22.84
C GLU A 59 -16.65 12.56 -23.35
N LEU A 60 -17.03 13.83 -23.49
CA LEU A 60 -18.31 14.20 -24.09
C LEU A 60 -18.44 13.69 -25.53
N ALA A 61 -17.41 13.90 -26.37
CA ALA A 61 -17.40 13.44 -27.75
C ALA A 61 -17.60 11.92 -27.86
N GLY A 62 -16.91 11.14 -27.01
CA GLY A 62 -17.08 9.69 -26.94
C GLY A 62 -18.49 9.28 -26.50
N LEU A 63 -19.04 9.92 -25.45
CA LEU A 63 -20.40 9.63 -24.96
C LEU A 63 -21.51 10.06 -25.93
N TRP A 64 -21.25 11.07 -26.75
CA TRP A 64 -22.13 11.54 -27.81
C TRP A 64 -21.92 10.81 -29.14
N LYS A 65 -21.02 9.83 -29.17
CA LYS A 65 -20.74 9.00 -30.35
C LYS A 65 -20.22 9.78 -31.56
N LEU A 66 -19.42 10.82 -31.32
CA LEU A 66 -18.82 11.65 -32.38
C LEU A 66 -17.61 10.95 -33.00
N GLU A 67 -17.83 10.29 -34.13
CA GLU A 67 -16.79 9.56 -34.86
C GLU A 67 -15.70 10.50 -35.40
N SER A 68 -16.01 11.78 -35.63
CA SER A 68 -15.06 12.85 -35.98
C SER A 68 -13.93 12.99 -34.95
N ALA A 69 -14.15 12.62 -33.69
CA ALA A 69 -13.12 12.63 -32.65
C ALA A 69 -12.07 11.52 -32.77
N ARG A 70 -12.39 10.40 -33.44
CA ARG A 70 -11.57 9.18 -33.40
C ARG A 70 -10.10 9.43 -33.75
N ALA A 71 -9.84 10.14 -34.85
CA ALA A 71 -8.48 10.38 -35.33
C ALA A 71 -7.62 11.12 -34.29
N ASN A 72 -8.19 12.10 -33.60
CA ASN A 72 -7.51 12.83 -32.53
C ASN A 72 -7.22 11.92 -31.33
N LEU A 73 -8.21 11.12 -30.90
CA LEU A 73 -8.05 10.19 -29.76
C LEU A 73 -6.98 9.13 -30.04
N GLU A 74 -6.99 8.52 -31.22
CA GLU A 74 -5.99 7.52 -31.62
C GLU A 74 -4.59 8.11 -31.71
N THR A 75 -4.47 9.36 -32.17
CA THR A 75 -3.19 10.08 -32.26
C THR A 75 -2.62 10.36 -30.87
N THR A 76 -3.43 10.85 -29.93
CA THR A 76 -3.02 11.05 -28.52
C THR A 76 -2.52 9.76 -27.86
N LEU A 77 -3.06 8.61 -28.23
CA LEU A 77 -2.62 7.32 -27.70
C LEU A 77 -1.34 6.77 -28.35
N LYS A 78 -1.08 7.14 -29.61
CA LYS A 78 0.15 6.75 -30.33
C LYS A 78 1.36 7.60 -29.95
N GLN A 79 1.14 8.86 -29.56
CA GLN A 79 2.20 9.80 -29.18
C GLN A 79 2.80 9.46 -27.82
N SER A 80 4.12 9.27 -27.75
CA SER A 80 4.82 8.91 -26.52
C SER A 80 4.81 10.08 -25.53
N GLU A 81 4.95 11.30 -26.04
CA GLU A 81 4.98 12.59 -25.32
C GLU A 81 3.63 13.03 -24.74
N SER A 82 2.52 12.40 -25.15
CA SER A 82 1.20 12.74 -24.63
C SER A 82 1.10 12.45 -23.12
N LYS A 83 0.63 13.46 -22.35
CA LYS A 83 0.44 13.38 -20.90
C LYS A 83 -0.50 12.25 -20.51
N GLN A 84 -0.25 11.59 -19.37
CA GLN A 84 -1.04 10.43 -18.91
C GLN A 84 -2.53 10.76 -18.73
N VAL A 85 -2.87 11.97 -18.28
CA VAL A 85 -4.26 12.41 -18.11
C VAL A 85 -5.02 12.40 -19.43
N ARG A 86 -4.41 12.91 -20.51
CA ARG A 86 -5.00 12.89 -21.86
C ARG A 86 -5.14 11.47 -22.40
N LYS A 87 -4.12 10.63 -22.20
CA LYS A 87 -4.17 9.20 -22.58
C LYS A 87 -5.35 8.50 -21.91
N ASN A 88 -5.55 8.69 -20.62
CA ASN A 88 -6.68 8.08 -19.89
C ASN A 88 -8.04 8.56 -20.44
N ALA A 89 -8.19 9.87 -20.67
CA ALA A 89 -9.43 10.43 -21.23
C ALA A 89 -9.70 9.95 -22.67
N ALA A 90 -8.66 9.82 -23.50
CA ALA A 90 -8.76 9.26 -24.85
C ALA A 90 -9.21 7.79 -24.84
N ILE A 91 -8.64 6.97 -23.95
CA ILE A 91 -9.05 5.57 -23.77
C ILE A 91 -10.54 5.52 -23.40
N ASN A 92 -10.96 6.26 -22.37
CA ASN A 92 -12.35 6.33 -21.94
C ASN A 92 -13.29 6.79 -23.06
N SER A 93 -12.87 7.77 -23.85
CA SER A 93 -13.64 8.29 -24.97
C SER A 93 -13.78 7.26 -26.10
N LEU A 94 -12.71 6.58 -26.51
CA LEU A 94 -12.77 5.52 -27.53
C LEU A 94 -13.64 4.34 -27.08
N ILE A 95 -13.58 3.98 -25.81
CA ILE A 95 -14.46 2.99 -25.17
C ILE A 95 -15.91 3.45 -25.27
N ALA A 96 -16.19 4.70 -24.86
CA ALA A 96 -17.51 5.28 -24.92
C ALA A 96 -18.04 5.36 -26.36
N LEU A 97 -17.18 5.64 -27.35
CA LEU A 97 -17.49 5.65 -28.78
C LEU A 97 -17.89 4.23 -29.24
N GLY A 98 -17.09 3.22 -28.90
CA GLY A 98 -17.33 1.82 -29.22
C GLY A 98 -17.18 1.52 -30.73
N GLY A 99 -17.80 0.43 -31.17
CA GLY A 99 -17.78 -0.01 -32.56
C GLY A 99 -16.55 -0.83 -32.98
N GLU A 100 -16.59 -1.35 -34.20
CA GLU A 100 -15.56 -2.26 -34.73
C GLU A 100 -14.19 -1.59 -34.87
N LYS A 101 -14.16 -0.30 -35.22
CA LYS A 101 -12.91 0.48 -35.34
C LYS A 101 -12.20 0.63 -34.01
N THR A 102 -12.92 0.93 -32.93
CA THR A 102 -12.32 0.98 -31.58
C THR A 102 -11.73 -0.37 -31.20
N ARG A 103 -12.45 -1.46 -31.50
CA ARG A 103 -11.95 -2.82 -31.28
C ARG A 103 -10.65 -3.03 -32.04
N LYS A 104 -10.65 -2.90 -33.38
CA LYS A 104 -9.45 -3.06 -34.22
C LYS A 104 -8.27 -2.20 -33.76
N PHE A 105 -8.52 -0.95 -33.35
CA PHE A 105 -7.48 -0.08 -32.83
C PHE A 105 -6.85 -0.62 -31.54
N PHE A 106 -7.66 -1.00 -30.53
CA PHE A 106 -7.13 -1.59 -29.30
C PHE A 106 -6.43 -2.93 -29.54
N ASP A 107 -6.90 -3.73 -30.50
CA ASP A 107 -6.28 -5.01 -30.89
C ASP A 107 -4.86 -4.78 -31.39
N GLY A 108 -4.69 -3.84 -32.32
CA GLY A 108 -3.39 -3.47 -32.85
C GLY A 108 -2.46 -2.89 -31.78
N GLN A 109 -2.97 -2.07 -30.86
CA GLN A 109 -2.15 -1.50 -29.79
C GLN A 109 -1.72 -2.57 -28.77
N ILE A 110 -2.61 -3.44 -28.30
CA ILE A 110 -2.28 -4.46 -27.30
C ILE A 110 -1.23 -5.45 -27.84
N GLN A 111 -1.31 -5.79 -29.13
CA GLN A 111 -0.34 -6.66 -29.81
C GLN A 111 0.98 -5.94 -30.16
N ASN A 112 1.03 -4.60 -30.10
CA ASN A 112 2.24 -3.85 -30.43
C ASN A 112 3.36 -4.16 -29.40
N PRO A 113 4.49 -4.74 -29.82
CA PRO A 113 5.60 -5.05 -28.91
C PRO A 113 6.27 -3.79 -28.34
N GLN A 114 6.18 -2.65 -29.03
CA GLN A 114 6.78 -1.38 -28.60
C GLN A 114 5.98 -0.66 -27.52
N LEU A 115 4.73 -1.09 -27.27
CA LEU A 115 3.87 -0.45 -26.28
C LEU A 115 4.22 -0.96 -24.87
N SER A 116 4.34 -0.04 -23.91
CA SER A 116 4.69 -0.40 -22.54
C SER A 116 3.60 -1.27 -21.88
N TYR A 117 4.04 -2.18 -21.01
CA TYR A 117 3.14 -3.06 -20.25
C TYR A 117 2.04 -2.29 -19.47
N PRO A 118 2.36 -1.20 -18.72
CA PRO A 118 1.33 -0.43 -18.02
C PRO A 118 0.25 0.16 -18.94
N PHE A 119 0.63 0.54 -20.16
CA PHE A 119 -0.32 1.06 -21.12
C PHE A 119 -1.23 -0.05 -21.67
N LYS A 120 -0.69 -1.24 -21.96
CA LYS A 120 -1.49 -2.43 -22.34
C LYS A 120 -2.50 -2.79 -21.25
N VAL A 121 -2.07 -2.79 -19.98
CA VAL A 121 -2.96 -2.98 -18.82
C VAL A 121 -4.11 -1.97 -18.81
N THR A 122 -3.81 -0.69 -19.07
CA THR A 122 -4.82 0.38 -19.08
C THR A 122 -5.86 0.16 -20.19
N LEU A 123 -5.44 -0.24 -21.40
CA LEU A 123 -6.34 -0.57 -22.50
C LEU A 123 -7.27 -1.74 -22.16
N ILE A 124 -6.72 -2.84 -21.63
CA ILE A 124 -7.49 -4.03 -21.25
C ILE A 124 -8.51 -3.69 -20.15
N LYS A 125 -8.09 -2.94 -19.12
CA LYS A 125 -8.99 -2.47 -18.05
C LYS A 125 -10.15 -1.64 -18.59
N GLY A 126 -9.86 -0.78 -19.56
CA GLY A 126 -10.89 0.01 -20.23
C GLY A 126 -11.92 -0.85 -20.97
N GLN A 127 -11.50 -1.94 -21.60
CA GLN A 127 -12.39 -2.85 -22.33
C GLN A 127 -13.32 -3.67 -21.42
N LEU A 128 -12.97 -3.86 -20.14
CA LEU A 128 -13.74 -4.67 -19.18
C LEU A 128 -15.23 -4.35 -19.15
N ARG A 129 -15.59 -3.06 -19.20
CA ARG A 129 -16.98 -2.60 -19.03
C ARG A 129 -17.88 -2.93 -20.22
N ILE A 130 -17.29 -3.14 -21.40
CA ILE A 130 -18.05 -3.32 -22.65
C ILE A 130 -17.91 -4.75 -23.16
N GLN A 131 -16.72 -5.34 -23.05
CA GLN A 131 -16.40 -6.66 -23.63
C GLN A 131 -15.57 -7.49 -22.65
N PRO A 132 -16.17 -7.93 -21.52
CA PRO A 132 -15.44 -8.60 -20.44
C PRO A 132 -14.75 -9.89 -20.90
N GLN A 133 -15.37 -10.69 -21.79
CA GLN A 133 -14.77 -11.92 -22.32
C GLN A 133 -13.52 -11.65 -23.17
N LEU A 134 -13.60 -10.66 -24.05
CA LEU A 134 -12.47 -10.31 -24.92
C LEU A 134 -11.32 -9.69 -24.11
N ALA A 135 -11.66 -8.86 -23.12
CA ALA A 135 -10.68 -8.31 -22.19
C ALA A 135 -10.01 -9.42 -21.37
N ALA A 136 -10.77 -10.40 -20.87
CA ALA A 136 -10.25 -11.56 -20.13
C ALA A 136 -9.21 -12.33 -20.94
N ARG A 137 -9.53 -12.67 -22.20
CA ARG A 137 -8.60 -13.37 -23.09
C ARG A 137 -7.28 -12.61 -23.25
N ARG A 138 -7.35 -11.30 -23.42
CA ARG A 138 -6.16 -10.43 -23.55
C ARG A 138 -5.36 -10.35 -22.27
N ALA A 139 -6.04 -10.25 -21.13
CA ALA A 139 -5.40 -10.23 -19.83
C ALA A 139 -4.61 -11.52 -19.61
N VAL A 140 -5.22 -12.68 -19.86
CA VAL A 140 -4.55 -13.98 -19.71
C VAL A 140 -3.35 -14.09 -20.65
N ASN A 141 -3.47 -13.71 -21.93
CA ASN A 141 -2.35 -13.69 -22.85
C ASN A 141 -1.22 -12.76 -22.39
N LEU A 142 -1.55 -11.55 -21.91
CA LEU A 142 -0.56 -10.58 -21.45
C LEU A 142 0.14 -11.05 -20.16
N MET A 143 -0.60 -11.67 -19.24
CA MET A 143 -0.09 -12.25 -18.00
C MET A 143 0.76 -13.50 -18.24
N GLY A 144 0.47 -14.26 -19.29
CA GLY A 144 1.28 -15.42 -19.70
C GLY A 144 2.71 -15.06 -20.11
N SER A 145 2.95 -13.82 -20.55
CA SER A 145 4.25 -13.31 -20.98
C SER A 145 4.59 -11.98 -20.30
N ILE A 146 4.48 -11.93 -18.97
CA ILE A 146 4.76 -10.71 -18.21
C ILE A 146 6.26 -10.34 -18.29
N PRO A 147 6.62 -9.09 -18.66
CA PRO A 147 8.02 -8.67 -18.66
C PRO A 147 8.61 -8.67 -17.24
N LYS A 148 9.91 -8.99 -17.11
CA LYS A 148 10.62 -8.97 -15.83
C LYS A 148 10.46 -7.61 -15.12
N GLY A 149 10.11 -7.63 -13.83
CA GLY A 149 9.90 -6.43 -13.02
C GLY A 149 8.54 -5.75 -13.20
N GLN A 150 7.61 -6.35 -13.95
CA GLN A 150 6.21 -5.92 -14.02
C GLN A 150 5.32 -6.84 -13.18
N GLU A 151 4.21 -6.31 -12.69
CA GLU A 151 3.29 -7.01 -11.77
C GLU A 151 1.90 -7.22 -12.41
N PRO A 152 1.20 -8.34 -12.11
CA PRO A 152 -0.14 -8.61 -12.65
C PRO A 152 -1.26 -7.97 -11.82
N ASN A 153 -0.97 -7.39 -10.66
CA ASN A 153 -1.95 -6.96 -9.65
C ASN A 153 -3.04 -6.05 -10.23
N ALA A 154 -2.64 -5.06 -11.03
CA ALA A 154 -3.58 -4.09 -11.59
C ALA A 154 -4.62 -4.71 -12.55
N LEU A 155 -4.27 -5.81 -13.23
CA LEU A 155 -5.22 -6.58 -14.04
C LEU A 155 -6.13 -7.39 -13.12
N PHE A 156 -5.57 -8.23 -12.25
CA PHE A 156 -6.36 -9.08 -11.35
C PHE A 156 -7.37 -8.27 -10.53
N SER A 157 -6.94 -7.19 -9.88
CA SER A 157 -7.82 -6.31 -9.11
C SER A 157 -8.96 -5.74 -9.97
N ALA A 158 -8.72 -5.40 -11.23
CA ALA A 158 -9.75 -4.87 -12.11
C ALA A 158 -10.80 -5.92 -12.50
N PHE A 159 -10.40 -7.18 -12.71
CA PHE A 159 -11.34 -8.27 -12.97
C PHE A 159 -12.08 -8.71 -11.71
N ILE A 160 -11.39 -8.81 -10.57
CA ILE A 160 -11.96 -9.22 -9.27
C ILE A 160 -13.01 -8.21 -8.79
N ALA A 161 -12.81 -6.92 -9.04
CA ALA A 161 -13.74 -5.87 -8.62
C ALA A 161 -15.11 -5.89 -9.35
N ASN A 162 -15.27 -6.68 -10.42
CA ASN A 162 -16.51 -6.74 -11.19
C ASN A 162 -16.94 -8.19 -11.42
N LYS A 163 -18.13 -8.57 -10.92
CA LYS A 163 -18.66 -9.95 -11.01
C LYS A 163 -18.67 -10.53 -12.44
N GLY A 164 -19.07 -9.74 -13.43
CA GLY A 164 -19.11 -10.17 -14.83
C GLY A 164 -17.70 -10.35 -15.42
N ALA A 165 -16.78 -9.45 -15.10
CA ALA A 165 -15.37 -9.59 -15.47
C ALA A 165 -14.71 -10.80 -14.77
N THR A 166 -14.96 -10.99 -13.48
CA THR A 166 -14.49 -12.16 -12.70
C THR A 166 -14.90 -13.46 -13.37
N GLN A 167 -16.17 -13.59 -13.77
CA GLN A 167 -16.67 -14.77 -14.49
C GLN A 167 -15.99 -14.96 -15.85
N ALA A 168 -15.79 -13.88 -16.60
CA ALA A 168 -15.09 -13.91 -17.88
C ALA A 168 -13.64 -14.36 -17.74
N LEU A 169 -12.90 -13.82 -16.76
CA LEU A 169 -11.54 -14.22 -16.45
C LEU A 169 -11.47 -15.68 -16.02
N THR A 170 -12.38 -16.11 -15.14
CA THR A 170 -12.48 -17.52 -14.70
C THR A 170 -12.60 -18.47 -15.88
N LYS A 171 -13.48 -18.16 -16.85
CA LYS A 171 -13.66 -18.99 -18.06
C LYS A 171 -12.42 -19.06 -18.95
N GLU A 172 -11.71 -17.95 -19.14
CA GLU A 172 -10.50 -17.96 -19.99
C GLU A 172 -9.33 -18.69 -19.29
N LEU A 173 -9.23 -18.60 -17.96
CA LEU A 173 -8.21 -19.30 -17.17
C LEU A 173 -8.36 -20.83 -17.20
N GLN A 174 -9.58 -21.35 -17.33
CA GLN A 174 -9.82 -22.81 -17.40
C GLN A 174 -9.08 -23.50 -18.56
N ASN A 175 -8.74 -22.76 -19.62
CA ASN A 175 -8.08 -23.28 -20.81
C ASN A 175 -6.68 -22.68 -21.03
N SER A 176 -6.07 -22.14 -19.97
CA SER A 176 -4.82 -21.38 -20.07
C SER A 176 -3.83 -21.79 -19.00
N ASN A 177 -2.54 -21.66 -19.30
CA ASN A 177 -1.47 -21.83 -18.34
C ASN A 177 -0.82 -20.48 -18.04
N LEU A 178 -0.77 -20.11 -16.77
CA LEU A 178 -0.08 -18.92 -16.30
C LEU A 178 1.23 -19.31 -15.61
N PRO A 179 2.25 -18.43 -15.62
CA PRO A 179 3.39 -18.57 -14.73
C PRO A 179 2.94 -18.74 -13.26
N GLU A 180 3.63 -19.60 -12.52
CA GLU A 180 3.28 -19.97 -11.13
C GLU A 180 3.18 -18.74 -10.22
N ASP A 181 4.16 -17.84 -10.28
CA ASP A 181 4.21 -16.59 -9.52
C ASP A 181 3.04 -15.65 -9.86
N VAL A 182 2.70 -15.54 -11.13
CA VAL A 182 1.57 -14.73 -11.62
C VAL A 182 0.24 -15.31 -11.13
N ALA A 183 0.05 -16.61 -11.26
CA ALA A 183 -1.16 -17.30 -10.80
C ALA A 183 -1.32 -17.22 -9.28
N LEU A 184 -0.23 -17.42 -8.53
CA LEU A 184 -0.20 -17.27 -7.07
C LEU A 184 -0.62 -15.86 -6.68
N LYS A 185 -0.11 -14.83 -7.37
CA LYS A 185 -0.48 -13.45 -7.08
C LYS A 185 -1.96 -13.17 -7.35
N GLY A 186 -2.50 -13.69 -8.44
CA GLY A 186 -3.93 -13.63 -8.73
C GLY A 186 -4.76 -14.33 -7.66
N MET A 187 -4.32 -15.50 -7.20
CA MET A 187 -5.02 -16.30 -6.18
C MET A 187 -5.04 -15.57 -4.84
N GLN A 188 -3.91 -15.00 -4.40
CA GLN A 188 -3.82 -14.16 -3.20
C GLN A 188 -4.80 -12.98 -3.26
N LEU A 189 -4.89 -12.30 -4.39
CA LEU A 189 -5.82 -11.17 -4.59
C LEU A 189 -7.28 -11.62 -4.62
N ALA A 190 -7.58 -12.80 -5.17
CA ALA A 190 -8.93 -13.34 -5.20
C ALA A 190 -9.38 -13.82 -3.81
N GLU A 191 -8.51 -14.47 -3.06
CA GLU A 191 -8.78 -14.92 -1.69
C GLU A 191 -8.95 -13.76 -0.70
N SER A 192 -8.17 -12.69 -0.86
CA SER A 192 -8.30 -11.45 -0.06
C SER A 192 -9.43 -10.52 -0.53
N SER A 193 -10.13 -10.88 -1.63
CA SER A 193 -11.28 -10.11 -2.10
C SER A 193 -12.44 -10.21 -1.12
N PRO A 194 -13.20 -9.12 -0.87
CA PRO A 194 -14.41 -9.18 -0.06
C PRO A 194 -15.43 -10.23 -0.53
N THR A 195 -15.43 -10.54 -1.84
CA THR A 195 -16.37 -11.50 -2.45
C THR A 195 -15.84 -12.93 -2.52
N ARG A 196 -14.53 -13.14 -2.28
CA ARG A 196 -13.82 -14.42 -2.37
C ARG A 196 -14.35 -15.33 -3.50
N PRO A 197 -14.12 -14.98 -4.78
CA PRO A 197 -14.69 -15.72 -5.89
C PRO A 197 -14.06 -17.12 -6.03
N GLU A 198 -14.65 -18.12 -5.37
CA GLU A 198 -14.12 -19.50 -5.29
C GLU A 198 -13.84 -20.13 -6.65
N ALA A 199 -14.71 -19.89 -7.63
CA ALA A 199 -14.51 -20.38 -8.99
C ALA A 199 -13.26 -19.79 -9.66
N LEU A 200 -12.98 -18.50 -9.41
CA LEU A 200 -11.77 -17.83 -9.91
C LEU A 200 -10.53 -18.36 -9.19
N ILE A 201 -10.59 -18.52 -7.87
CA ILE A 201 -9.51 -19.08 -7.04
C ILE A 201 -9.10 -20.46 -7.58
N LYS A 202 -10.08 -21.35 -7.78
CA LYS A 202 -9.86 -22.69 -8.35
C LYS A 202 -9.28 -22.63 -9.76
N ALA A 203 -9.78 -21.73 -10.62
CA ALA A 203 -9.26 -21.58 -11.97
C ALA A 203 -7.80 -21.08 -11.97
N LEU A 204 -7.44 -20.16 -11.08
CA LEU A 204 -6.07 -19.67 -10.91
C LEU A 204 -5.14 -20.79 -10.42
N GLN A 205 -5.59 -21.55 -9.43
CA GLN A 205 -4.86 -22.71 -8.91
C GLN A 205 -4.52 -23.70 -10.03
N VAL A 206 -5.52 -24.08 -10.84
CA VAL A 206 -5.32 -25.00 -11.97
C VAL A 206 -4.41 -24.36 -13.03
N SER A 207 -4.66 -23.11 -13.42
CA SER A 207 -3.90 -22.43 -14.49
C SER A 207 -2.42 -22.23 -14.17
N GLY A 208 -2.09 -22.02 -12.89
CA GLY A 208 -0.70 -21.84 -12.45
C GLY A 208 0.04 -23.15 -12.20
N GLY A 209 -0.63 -24.30 -12.36
CA GLY A 209 -0.11 -25.56 -11.84
C GLY A 209 0.17 -25.50 -10.34
N LEU A 210 -0.54 -24.62 -9.61
CA LEU A 210 -0.32 -24.40 -8.21
C LEU A 210 -0.73 -25.68 -7.50
N LYS A 211 0.27 -26.41 -7.01
CA LYS A 211 0.00 -27.39 -5.98
C LYS A 211 -0.71 -26.62 -4.88
N PRO A 212 -1.83 -27.11 -4.32
CA PRO A 212 -2.33 -26.54 -3.09
C PRO A 212 -1.13 -26.54 -2.16
N MET A 213 -0.64 -25.35 -1.84
CA MET A 213 0.14 -25.19 -0.64
C MET A 213 -0.74 -25.84 0.41
N LYS A 214 -0.24 -26.81 1.18
CA LYS A 214 -1.03 -27.33 2.30
C LYS A 214 -1.17 -26.17 3.28
N MET A 215 -2.14 -25.31 3.03
CA MET A 215 -2.51 -24.20 3.90
C MET A 215 -3.03 -24.80 5.20
N SER A 216 -3.73 -25.92 5.09
CA SER A 216 -4.01 -26.81 6.21
C SER A 216 -2.93 -27.88 6.33
N LEU A 217 -2.20 -27.86 7.45
CA LEU A 217 -1.40 -29.02 7.87
C LEU A 217 -2.34 -30.14 8.32
N SER A 218 -2.05 -31.39 7.94
CA SER A 218 -2.68 -32.54 8.61
C SER A 218 -2.26 -32.59 10.08
N ARG A 219 -2.95 -33.41 10.88
CA ARG A 219 -2.61 -33.57 12.31
C ARG A 219 -1.14 -33.92 12.52
N ASP A 220 -0.61 -34.87 11.76
CA ASP A 220 0.77 -35.33 11.89
C ASP A 220 1.78 -34.26 11.43
N GLU A 221 1.44 -33.51 10.36
CA GLU A 221 2.25 -32.38 9.90
C GLU A 221 2.25 -31.22 10.90
N MET A 222 1.12 -30.94 11.55
CA MET A 222 1.02 -29.94 12.60
C MET A 222 1.88 -30.32 13.81
N ILE A 223 1.82 -31.56 14.27
CA ILE A 223 2.68 -32.07 15.36
C ILE A 223 4.15 -31.89 14.99
N ALA A 224 4.55 -32.35 13.80
CA ALA A 224 5.93 -32.22 13.33
C ALA A 224 6.37 -30.75 13.16
N MET A 225 5.46 -29.84 12.84
CA MET A 225 5.75 -28.40 12.75
C MET A 225 5.92 -27.79 14.13
N ILE A 226 5.06 -28.12 15.10
CA ILE A 226 5.18 -27.67 16.49
C ILE A 226 6.51 -28.13 17.08
N ASP A 227 6.90 -29.39 16.86
CA ASP A 227 8.19 -29.92 17.30
C ASP A 227 9.37 -29.16 16.69
N ARG A 228 9.29 -28.81 15.40
CA ARG A 228 10.30 -27.97 14.73
C ARG A 228 10.36 -26.56 15.30
N VAL A 229 9.22 -25.91 15.52
CA VAL A 229 9.14 -24.59 16.17
C VAL A 229 9.82 -24.61 17.53
N ASN A 230 9.57 -25.63 18.35
CA ASN A 230 10.13 -25.73 19.67
C ASN A 230 11.63 -26.08 19.67
N SER A 231 12.08 -26.95 18.76
CA SER A 231 13.46 -27.48 18.78
C SER A 231 14.46 -26.74 17.89
N LYS A 232 13.99 -26.07 16.83
CA LYS A 232 14.84 -25.42 15.81
C LYS A 232 14.57 -23.93 15.64
N GLY A 233 13.42 -23.44 16.07
CA GLY A 233 13.04 -22.04 15.92
C GLY A 233 13.95 -21.09 16.70
N ASN A 234 14.25 -19.95 16.10
CA ASN A 234 14.99 -18.85 16.71
C ASN A 234 14.12 -17.59 16.72
N ALA A 235 13.67 -17.20 17.90
CA ALA A 235 12.79 -16.04 18.07
C ALA A 235 13.44 -14.70 17.66
N THR A 236 14.77 -14.55 17.78
CA THR A 236 15.43 -13.30 17.33
C THR A 236 15.40 -13.20 15.80
N ARG A 237 15.65 -14.30 15.08
CA ARG A 237 15.48 -14.30 13.61
C ARG A 237 14.02 -14.14 13.22
N GLY A 238 13.10 -14.72 13.99
CA GLY A 238 11.66 -14.59 13.79
C GLY A 238 11.14 -13.17 13.92
N GLU A 239 11.69 -12.39 14.85
CA GLU A 239 11.41 -10.96 14.99
C GLU A 239 11.84 -10.17 13.75
N SER A 240 13.05 -10.43 13.24
CA SER A 240 13.50 -9.83 11.96
C SER A 240 12.59 -10.24 10.80
N VAL A 241 12.08 -11.48 10.77
CA VAL A 241 11.09 -11.91 9.76
C VAL A 241 9.80 -11.10 9.89
N TYR A 242 9.23 -10.99 11.10
CA TYR A 242 8.00 -10.21 11.38
C TYR A 242 8.08 -8.77 10.88
N ARG A 243 9.25 -8.14 11.01
CA ARG A 243 9.47 -6.73 10.59
C ARG A 243 9.73 -6.53 9.10
N ARG A 244 9.87 -7.57 8.29
CA ARG A 244 10.13 -7.40 6.85
C ARG A 244 8.99 -6.66 6.16
N GLU A 245 9.33 -5.63 5.40
CA GLU A 245 8.36 -4.80 4.68
C GLU A 245 7.48 -5.65 3.75
N ASN A 246 8.01 -6.68 3.07
CA ASN A 246 7.22 -7.51 2.16
C ASN A 246 6.15 -8.39 2.85
N LEU A 247 6.27 -8.66 4.15
CA LEU A 247 5.28 -9.44 4.91
C LEU A 247 4.18 -8.57 5.53
N GLN A 248 4.42 -7.25 5.66
CA GLN A 248 3.43 -6.28 6.13
C GLN A 248 2.87 -6.54 7.54
N CYS A 249 3.48 -7.43 8.34
CA CYS A 249 2.94 -7.80 9.65
C CYS A 249 2.84 -6.58 10.57
N VAL A 250 3.91 -5.77 10.64
CA VAL A 250 3.94 -4.53 11.45
C VAL A 250 2.94 -3.47 10.95
N ALA A 251 2.66 -3.42 9.65
CA ALA A 251 1.70 -2.46 9.08
C ALA A 251 0.27 -2.72 9.56
N CYS A 252 -0.05 -3.98 9.89
CA CYS A 252 -1.37 -4.37 10.36
C CYS A 252 -1.43 -4.61 11.87
N HIS A 253 -0.38 -5.17 12.46
CA HIS A 253 -0.35 -5.63 13.84
C HIS A 253 0.62 -4.82 14.68
N ALA A 254 0.11 -4.26 15.77
CA ALA A 254 0.94 -3.63 16.78
C ALA A 254 1.54 -4.67 17.74
N ILE A 255 2.72 -4.39 18.27
CA ILE A 255 3.25 -5.01 19.47
C ILE A 255 3.43 -3.91 20.50
N GLY A 256 2.58 -3.92 21.53
CA GLY A 256 2.53 -2.83 22.50
C GLY A 256 2.08 -1.56 21.82
N GLU A 257 2.91 -0.53 21.83
CA GLU A 257 2.58 0.79 21.26
C GLU A 257 2.87 0.91 19.76
N VAL A 258 3.53 -0.10 19.16
CA VAL A 258 4.22 0.05 17.87
C VAL A 258 3.60 -0.81 16.80
N GLY A 259 3.21 -0.22 15.68
CA GLY A 259 2.68 -0.90 14.51
C GLY A 259 1.20 -0.58 14.26
N GLY A 260 0.59 -1.36 13.38
CA GLY A 260 -0.77 -1.13 12.90
C GLY A 260 -1.87 -1.50 13.90
N VAL A 261 -3.01 -0.84 13.77
CA VAL A 261 -4.23 -1.12 14.56
C VAL A 261 -5.31 -1.81 13.71
N ILE A 262 -4.95 -2.35 12.55
CA ILE A 262 -5.87 -3.04 11.64
C ILE A 262 -6.15 -4.44 12.18
N GLY A 263 -5.10 -5.17 12.54
CA GLY A 263 -5.15 -6.46 13.21
C GLY A 263 -5.03 -6.35 14.73
N PRO A 264 -5.23 -7.45 15.47
CA PRO A 264 -5.04 -7.50 16.91
C PRO A 264 -3.62 -7.15 17.33
N ASN A 265 -3.52 -6.41 18.44
CA ASN A 265 -2.25 -6.21 19.12
C ASN A 265 -1.71 -7.56 19.59
N LEU A 266 -0.47 -7.85 19.25
CA LEU A 266 0.18 -9.14 19.48
C LEU A 266 1.00 -9.18 20.77
N VAL A 267 1.04 -8.10 21.57
CA VAL A 267 1.88 -7.97 22.78
C VAL A 267 1.86 -9.17 23.73
N SER A 268 0.74 -9.89 23.81
CA SER A 268 0.57 -11.06 24.69
C SER A 268 0.20 -12.34 23.94
N ILE A 269 0.43 -12.41 22.62
CA ILE A 269 -0.09 -13.51 21.80
C ILE A 269 0.56 -14.85 22.18
N GLY A 270 1.86 -14.89 22.48
CA GLY A 270 2.56 -16.12 22.85
C GLY A 270 2.17 -16.67 24.22
N ALA A 271 1.68 -15.80 25.11
CA ALA A 271 1.15 -16.18 26.41
C ALA A 271 -0.32 -16.63 26.35
N SER A 272 -1.08 -16.23 25.32
CA SER A 272 -2.53 -16.42 25.24
C SER A 272 -2.99 -17.41 24.17
N ALA A 273 -2.15 -17.72 23.18
CA ALA A 273 -2.49 -18.60 22.08
C ALA A 273 -1.59 -19.85 22.04
N PRO A 274 -2.16 -21.05 21.80
CA PRO A 274 -1.37 -22.25 21.58
C PRO A 274 -0.65 -22.23 20.22
N VAL A 275 0.44 -23.00 20.09
CA VAL A 275 1.33 -22.94 18.91
C VAL A 275 0.62 -23.34 17.62
N ASP A 276 -0.26 -24.32 17.67
CA ASP A 276 -1.09 -24.77 16.55
C ASP A 276 -2.01 -23.65 16.03
N TYR A 277 -2.61 -22.88 16.93
CA TYR A 277 -3.40 -21.70 16.57
C TYR A 277 -2.57 -20.63 15.87
N LEU A 278 -1.33 -20.39 16.31
CA LEU A 278 -0.43 -19.42 15.67
C LEU A 278 -0.07 -19.86 14.24
N ILE A 279 0.32 -21.14 14.08
CA ILE A 279 0.63 -21.73 12.77
C ILE A 279 -0.59 -21.64 11.84
N GLU A 280 -1.76 -22.06 12.32
CA GLU A 280 -3.00 -22.03 11.56
C GLU A 280 -3.41 -20.59 11.19
N SER A 281 -3.26 -19.62 12.08
CA SER A 281 -3.59 -18.22 11.79
C SER A 281 -2.68 -17.61 10.72
N LEU A 282 -1.41 -18.01 10.67
CA LEU A 282 -0.46 -17.54 9.65
C LEU A 282 -0.66 -18.18 8.28
N LEU A 283 -1.14 -19.43 8.24
CA LEU A 283 -1.38 -20.18 7.00
C LEU A 283 -2.81 -20.00 6.47
N GLU A 284 -3.80 -19.95 7.36
CA GLU A 284 -5.24 -19.89 7.08
C GLU A 284 -5.92 -18.74 7.88
N PRO A 285 -5.60 -17.46 7.62
CA PRO A 285 -6.06 -16.33 8.44
C PRO A 285 -7.59 -16.17 8.50
N SER A 286 -8.33 -16.70 7.52
CA SER A 286 -9.80 -16.67 7.48
C SER A 286 -10.47 -17.82 8.25
N LYS A 287 -9.71 -18.82 8.72
CA LYS A 287 -10.26 -20.00 9.39
C LYS A 287 -10.79 -19.70 10.79
N LYS A 288 -10.07 -18.84 11.51
CA LYS A 288 -10.46 -18.33 12.84
C LYS A 288 -10.12 -16.85 12.89
N ILE A 289 -11.16 -16.02 12.84
CA ILE A 289 -11.00 -14.56 12.97
C ILE A 289 -11.32 -14.19 14.42
N LYS A 290 -10.41 -13.44 15.06
CA LYS A 290 -10.59 -12.99 16.45
C LYS A 290 -11.81 -12.08 16.54
N GLU A 291 -12.59 -12.22 17.61
CA GLU A 291 -13.72 -11.35 17.89
C GLU A 291 -13.30 -9.87 17.90
N GLY A 292 -14.14 -8.99 17.34
CA GLY A 292 -13.82 -7.57 17.11
C GLY A 292 -12.92 -7.28 15.90
N TYR A 293 -12.38 -8.31 15.22
CA TYR A 293 -11.56 -8.15 14.00
C TYR A 293 -12.21 -8.76 12.74
N HIS A 294 -13.50 -9.12 12.83
CA HIS A 294 -14.28 -9.56 11.69
C HIS A 294 -14.39 -8.46 10.62
N THR A 295 -14.13 -8.85 9.37
CA THR A 295 -14.33 -7.96 8.21
C THR A 295 -15.82 -7.75 7.99
N ASN A 296 -16.27 -6.51 8.05
CA ASN A 296 -17.64 -6.13 7.70
C ASN A 296 -17.66 -5.58 6.28
N LEU A 297 -18.57 -6.09 5.46
CA LEU A 297 -18.88 -5.58 4.13
C LEU A 297 -20.18 -4.78 4.19
N VAL A 298 -20.07 -3.47 4.00
CA VAL A 298 -21.21 -2.55 3.92
C VAL A 298 -21.38 -2.09 2.48
N THR A 299 -22.51 -2.46 1.88
CA THR A 299 -22.93 -2.00 0.56
C THR A 299 -23.95 -0.88 0.72
N LEU A 300 -23.77 0.19 -0.06
CA LEU A 300 -24.64 1.36 -0.06
C LEU A 300 -25.73 1.24 -1.15
N LYS A 301 -26.79 2.04 -1.01
CA LYS A 301 -27.90 2.11 -1.99
C LYS A 301 -27.49 2.65 -3.35
N ASN A 302 -26.41 3.45 -3.40
CA ASN A 302 -25.82 3.93 -4.65
C ASN A 302 -24.92 2.89 -5.35
N GLY A 303 -24.71 1.72 -4.72
CA GLY A 303 -23.87 0.63 -5.23
C GLY A 303 -22.41 0.65 -4.76
N ASP A 304 -21.97 1.69 -4.03
CA ASP A 304 -20.63 1.70 -3.43
C ASP A 304 -20.53 0.65 -2.32
N SER A 305 -19.32 0.19 -2.01
CA SER A 305 -19.10 -0.79 -0.95
C SER A 305 -17.83 -0.48 -0.17
N TYR A 306 -17.91 -0.70 1.14
CA TYR A 306 -16.82 -0.53 2.10
C TYR A 306 -16.56 -1.86 2.80
N ALA A 307 -15.30 -2.21 2.95
CA ALA A 307 -14.87 -3.42 3.65
C ALA A 307 -13.85 -3.05 4.73
N GLY A 308 -14.05 -3.54 5.95
CA GLY A 308 -13.14 -3.24 7.06
C GLY A 308 -13.68 -3.64 8.43
N GLY A 309 -12.96 -3.31 9.48
CA GLY A 309 -13.41 -3.51 10.87
C GLY A 309 -14.37 -2.40 11.30
N ILE A 310 -15.40 -2.75 12.08
CA ILE A 310 -16.30 -1.74 12.69
C ILE A 310 -15.58 -1.13 13.89
N LEU A 311 -15.44 0.20 13.89
CA LEU A 311 -14.90 0.96 15.03
C LEU A 311 -15.99 1.41 15.98
N SER A 312 -17.12 1.84 15.42
CA SER A 312 -18.30 2.22 16.18
C SER A 312 -19.53 2.05 15.32
N GLU A 313 -20.63 1.68 15.96
CA GLU A 313 -21.94 1.60 15.34
C GLU A 313 -22.96 2.21 16.29
N THR A 314 -23.74 3.16 15.81
CA THR A 314 -24.84 3.83 16.52
C THR A 314 -26.14 3.61 15.77
N ASP A 315 -27.25 4.16 16.26
CA ASP A 315 -28.54 4.06 15.57
C ASP A 315 -28.55 4.80 14.21
N THR A 316 -27.65 5.76 14.02
CA THR A 316 -27.65 6.62 12.82
C THR A 316 -26.49 6.34 11.86
N GLU A 317 -25.39 5.75 12.32
CA GLU A 317 -24.17 5.60 11.54
C GLU A 317 -23.35 4.35 11.90
N VAL A 318 -22.51 3.93 10.95
CA VAL A 318 -21.47 2.91 11.11
C VAL A 318 -20.14 3.55 10.71
N VAL A 319 -19.10 3.36 11.52
CA VAL A 319 -17.73 3.79 11.21
C VAL A 319 -16.88 2.55 10.92
N ILE A 320 -16.44 2.42 9.67
CA ILE A 320 -15.58 1.33 9.21
C ILE A 320 -14.14 1.82 9.08
N ARG A 321 -13.20 1.09 9.69
CA ARG A 321 -11.77 1.20 9.38
C ARG A 321 -11.44 0.27 8.22
N ASP A 322 -11.11 0.83 7.07
CA ASP A 322 -10.68 0.02 5.92
C ASP A 322 -9.21 -0.46 6.05
N LEU A 323 -8.77 -1.25 5.07
CA LEU A 323 -7.39 -1.79 5.00
C LEU A 323 -6.29 -0.73 4.94
N THR A 324 -6.62 0.52 4.64
CA THR A 324 -5.66 1.64 4.65
C THR A 324 -5.59 2.33 6.02
N GLY A 325 -6.39 1.87 6.98
CA GLY A 325 -6.58 2.53 8.28
C GLY A 325 -7.56 3.70 8.23
N LYS A 326 -8.14 4.03 7.06
CA LYS A 326 -9.05 5.17 6.92
C LYS A 326 -10.39 4.86 7.57
N HIS A 327 -10.90 5.84 8.32
CA HIS A 327 -12.22 5.78 8.93
C HIS A 327 -13.28 6.29 7.95
N ASN A 328 -14.16 5.39 7.51
CA ASN A 328 -15.28 5.68 6.63
C ASN A 328 -16.56 5.73 7.48
N ARG A 329 -17.08 6.94 7.67
CA ARG A 329 -18.33 7.19 8.40
C ARG A 329 -19.50 7.12 7.43
N ILE A 330 -20.40 6.16 7.67
CA ILE A 330 -21.48 5.79 6.75
C ILE A 330 -22.81 5.96 7.49
N ALA A 331 -23.73 6.76 6.96
CA ALA A 331 -25.05 6.88 7.54
C ALA A 331 -25.86 5.59 7.29
N LYS A 332 -26.50 5.02 8.33
CA LYS A 332 -27.26 3.77 8.21
C LYS A 332 -28.39 3.84 7.18
N ARG A 333 -28.99 5.01 7.01
CA ARG A 333 -30.02 5.25 5.98
C ARG A 333 -29.54 5.01 4.54
N ASP A 334 -28.23 5.11 4.30
CA ASP A 334 -27.61 4.95 2.98
C ASP A 334 -27.14 3.51 2.73
N ILE A 335 -27.15 2.67 3.78
CA ILE A 335 -26.79 1.25 3.70
C ILE A 335 -27.92 0.46 3.03
N SER A 336 -27.57 -0.37 2.06
CA SER A 336 -28.46 -1.36 1.45
C SER A 336 -28.27 -2.75 2.05
N ASN A 337 -27.04 -3.11 2.41
CA ASN A 337 -26.71 -4.39 3.02
C ASN A 337 -25.46 -4.26 3.92
N GLN A 338 -25.44 -4.97 5.04
CA GLN A 338 -24.29 -5.10 5.93
C GLN A 338 -24.14 -6.57 6.31
N THR A 339 -22.99 -7.15 5.99
CA THR A 339 -22.71 -8.57 6.26
C THR A 339 -21.31 -8.74 6.82
N ILE A 340 -21.16 -9.67 7.76
CA ILE A 340 -19.84 -10.14 8.18
C ILE A 340 -19.28 -11.03 7.07
N SER A 341 -18.13 -10.65 6.54
CA SER A 341 -17.41 -11.44 5.55
C SER A 341 -16.68 -12.58 6.27
N PRO A 342 -16.71 -13.82 5.70
CA PRO A 342 -15.91 -14.93 6.22
C PRO A 342 -14.41 -14.76 5.91
N VAL A 343 -14.01 -13.68 5.22
CA VAL A 343 -12.64 -13.40 4.82
C VAL A 343 -11.97 -12.46 5.81
N SER A 344 -10.81 -12.85 6.32
CA SER A 344 -9.98 -11.98 7.16
C SER A 344 -9.40 -10.81 6.38
N LEU A 345 -9.22 -9.66 7.05
CA LEU A 345 -8.43 -8.55 6.50
C LEU A 345 -6.95 -8.91 6.38
N MET A 346 -6.47 -9.90 7.15
CA MET A 346 -5.13 -10.44 7.00
C MET A 346 -5.04 -11.21 5.67
N PRO A 347 -4.22 -10.74 4.70
CA PRO A 347 -4.14 -11.36 3.39
C PRO A 347 -3.68 -12.80 3.47
N VAL A 348 -4.34 -13.65 2.70
CA VAL A 348 -3.90 -15.03 2.55
C VAL A 348 -2.53 -15.07 1.88
N GLY A 349 -1.69 -16.02 2.28
CA GLY A 349 -0.44 -16.29 1.60
C GLY A 349 0.67 -15.26 1.82
N LEU A 350 0.58 -14.41 2.84
CA LEU A 350 1.70 -13.55 3.26
C LEU A 350 2.97 -14.36 3.55
N THR A 351 2.81 -15.55 4.12
CA THR A 351 3.91 -16.45 4.50
C THR A 351 4.40 -17.34 3.36
N THR A 352 3.80 -17.30 2.17
CA THR A 352 4.16 -18.21 1.06
C THR A 352 5.57 -17.96 0.52
N GLN A 353 6.11 -16.76 0.72
CA GLN A 353 7.45 -16.37 0.27
C GLN A 353 8.54 -16.77 1.28
N LEU A 354 8.16 -17.24 2.47
CA LEU A 354 9.11 -17.64 3.48
C LEU A 354 9.63 -19.04 3.17
N ARG A 355 10.93 -19.24 3.40
CA ARG A 355 11.44 -20.61 3.57
C ARG A 355 10.85 -21.21 4.84
N GLU A 356 10.82 -22.54 4.91
CA GLU A 356 10.26 -23.24 6.06
C GLU A 356 10.97 -22.85 7.38
N ASP A 357 12.29 -22.69 7.37
CA ASP A 357 13.05 -22.29 8.55
C ASP A 357 12.74 -20.86 9.00
N GLU A 358 12.47 -19.94 8.07
CA GLU A 358 12.02 -18.59 8.38
C GLU A 358 10.60 -18.57 8.96
N PHE A 359 9.71 -19.42 8.45
CA PHE A 359 8.37 -19.60 9.01
C PHE A 359 8.44 -20.16 10.44
N VAL A 360 9.27 -21.19 10.65
CA VAL A 360 9.55 -21.78 11.97
C VAL A 360 10.09 -20.74 12.95
N ASP A 361 11.02 -19.89 12.51
CA ASP A 361 11.56 -18.79 13.31
C ASP A 361 10.47 -17.76 13.65
N LEU A 362 9.64 -17.35 12.67
CA LEU A 362 8.52 -16.42 12.87
C LEU A 362 7.52 -16.94 13.90
N VAL A 363 7.10 -18.20 13.78
CA VAL A 363 6.19 -18.82 14.76
C VAL A 363 6.86 -18.87 16.13
N ARG A 364 8.15 -19.22 16.20
CA ARG A 364 8.88 -19.24 17.48
C ARG A 364 8.92 -17.86 18.13
N PHE A 365 9.10 -16.79 17.35
CA PHE A 365 8.97 -15.42 17.86
C PHE A 365 7.59 -15.14 18.45
N MET A 366 6.52 -15.49 17.72
CA MET A 366 5.15 -15.31 18.22
C MET A 366 4.88 -16.10 19.51
N VAL A 367 5.46 -17.31 19.64
CA VAL A 367 5.35 -18.14 20.85
C VAL A 367 6.02 -17.50 22.07
N GLU A 368 7.12 -16.77 21.87
CA GLU A 368 7.86 -16.11 22.95
C GLU A 368 7.27 -14.74 23.32
N LEU A 369 6.47 -14.16 22.42
CA LEU A 369 5.93 -12.80 22.58
C LEU A 369 5.02 -12.69 23.80
N GLY A 370 5.39 -11.79 24.72
CA GLY A 370 4.66 -11.54 25.98
C GLY A 370 4.97 -12.51 27.11
N LYS A 371 5.83 -13.52 26.91
CA LYS A 371 6.39 -14.34 28.00
C LYS A 371 7.56 -13.63 28.66
N GLU A 372 7.90 -14.00 29.90
CA GLU A 372 9.09 -13.47 30.56
C GLU A 372 10.34 -13.70 29.70
N GLY A 373 11.16 -12.66 29.53
CA GLY A 373 12.36 -12.70 28.71
C GLY A 373 12.43 -11.56 27.69
N LYS A 374 13.26 -11.76 26.66
CA LYS A 374 13.63 -10.73 25.66
C LYS A 374 12.45 -10.16 24.86
N PHE A 375 11.39 -10.93 24.67
CA PHE A 375 10.24 -10.57 23.82
C PHE A 375 9.02 -10.11 24.64
N LYS A 376 9.26 -9.63 25.87
CA LYS A 376 8.26 -8.92 26.65
C LYS A 376 8.47 -7.42 26.46
N THR A 377 7.41 -6.68 26.17
CA THR A 377 7.49 -5.22 26.13
C THR A 377 7.87 -4.68 27.51
N SER A 378 8.99 -3.97 27.60
CA SER A 378 9.45 -3.34 28.84
C SER A 378 8.60 -2.12 29.21
N THR A 379 8.49 -1.85 30.52
CA THR A 379 7.91 -0.60 31.06
C THR A 379 8.83 0.60 30.84
N GLN A 380 10.08 0.38 30.44
CA GLN A 380 11.00 1.44 30.06
C GLN A 380 10.50 2.20 28.84
N ARG A 381 10.76 3.51 28.85
CA ARG A 381 10.25 4.49 27.89
C ARG A 381 11.16 4.57 26.67
N PHE A 382 11.33 3.43 26.00
CA PHE A 382 12.11 3.34 24.79
C PHE A 382 11.39 3.99 23.60
N ALA A 383 12.19 4.61 22.75
CA ALA A 383 11.81 5.00 21.40
C ALA A 383 11.72 3.77 20.51
N ARG A 384 10.49 3.44 20.13
CA ARG A 384 10.20 2.27 19.31
C ARG A 384 9.61 2.61 17.96
N GLN A 385 9.06 3.82 17.81
CA GLN A 385 8.71 4.37 16.51
C GLN A 385 9.80 5.30 16.00
N TRP A 386 10.28 5.00 14.80
CA TRP A 386 11.29 5.75 14.09
C TRP A 386 10.80 6.08 12.68
N GLU A 387 11.46 7.04 12.06
CA GLU A 387 11.37 7.27 10.63
C GLU A 387 12.78 7.21 10.05
N VAL A 388 12.94 6.60 8.89
CA VAL A 388 14.23 6.47 8.20
C VAL A 388 14.17 7.10 6.82
N LEU A 389 15.31 7.59 6.34
CA LEU A 389 15.46 7.96 4.93
C LEU A 389 15.70 6.70 4.07
N PRO A 390 14.91 6.46 3.01
CA PRO A 390 15.08 5.30 2.15
C PRO A 390 16.37 5.36 1.34
N VAL A 391 16.76 4.21 0.76
CA VAL A 391 17.89 4.11 -0.17
C VAL A 391 17.72 5.10 -1.32
N ASN A 392 18.81 5.80 -1.68
CA ASN A 392 18.83 6.82 -2.74
C ASN A 392 17.92 8.03 -2.46
N SER A 393 17.75 8.40 -1.19
CA SER A 393 17.04 9.64 -0.84
C SER A 393 17.65 10.85 -1.55
N PRO A 394 16.84 11.82 -2.02
CA PRO A 394 17.38 12.95 -2.77
C PRO A 394 18.39 13.72 -1.93
N ASN A 395 19.51 14.09 -2.53
CA ASN A 395 20.61 14.75 -1.84
C ASN A 395 20.77 16.18 -2.39
N PRO A 396 20.72 17.23 -1.55
CA PRO A 396 20.96 18.61 -1.98
C PRO A 396 22.41 18.91 -2.43
N GLY A 397 23.33 17.94 -2.37
CA GLY A 397 24.67 18.05 -2.94
C GLY A 397 25.72 18.72 -2.04
N THR A 398 25.35 19.06 -0.80
CA THR A 398 26.19 19.84 0.14
C THR A 398 26.93 19.01 1.19
N ILE A 399 26.88 17.67 1.10
CA ILE A 399 27.43 16.80 2.16
C ILE A 399 28.91 17.04 2.48
N HIS A 400 29.72 17.44 1.49
CA HIS A 400 31.15 17.71 1.69
C HIS A 400 31.44 18.87 2.65
N HIS A 401 30.50 19.80 2.82
CA HIS A 401 30.68 20.97 3.68
C HIS A 401 30.11 20.77 5.08
N TYR A 402 29.10 19.91 5.24
CA TYR A 402 28.30 19.82 6.47
C TYR A 402 28.30 18.43 7.13
N GLY A 403 28.82 17.37 6.47
CA GLY A 403 28.84 16.03 7.05
C GLY A 403 27.43 15.57 7.47
N ALA A 404 27.31 14.94 8.65
CA ALA A 404 26.03 14.51 9.21
C ALA A 404 25.01 15.66 9.41
N LYS A 405 25.50 16.88 9.69
CA LYS A 405 24.65 18.07 9.88
C LYS A 405 23.83 18.44 8.64
N MET A 406 24.18 17.94 7.45
CA MET A 406 23.37 18.20 6.25
C MET A 406 21.91 17.72 6.40
N PHE A 407 21.68 16.67 7.21
CA PHE A 407 20.36 16.06 7.37
C PHE A 407 19.46 16.83 8.34
N THR A 408 19.98 17.85 9.04
CA THR A 408 19.18 18.74 9.90
C THR A 408 18.50 19.86 9.11
N GLN A 409 18.95 20.13 7.87
CA GLN A 409 18.36 21.19 7.05
C GLN A 409 16.98 20.75 6.54
N GLU A 410 15.98 21.63 6.66
CA GLU A 410 14.66 21.40 6.09
C GLU A 410 14.76 21.39 4.56
N PHE A 411 14.93 20.20 4.01
CA PHE A 411 14.87 19.95 2.58
C PHE A 411 13.52 19.31 2.25
N ASN A 412 12.68 20.05 1.50
CA ASN A 412 11.32 19.65 1.12
C ASN A 412 11.24 18.35 0.29
N GLY A 413 12.36 17.79 -0.17
CA GLY A 413 12.38 16.55 -0.95
C GLY A 413 12.64 15.28 -0.16
N TYR A 414 12.87 15.33 1.17
CA TYR A 414 13.03 14.11 1.96
C TYR A 414 11.70 13.35 2.10
N GLN A 415 11.73 12.06 1.78
CA GLN A 415 10.59 11.14 1.87
C GLN A 415 10.85 10.17 3.03
N TRP A 416 10.46 10.57 4.24
CA TRP A 416 10.62 9.75 5.44
C TRP A 416 9.70 8.53 5.40
N LYS A 417 10.22 7.37 5.77
CA LYS A 417 9.45 6.13 5.89
C LYS A 417 9.41 5.66 7.35
N PRO A 418 8.27 5.16 7.84
CA PRO A 418 8.21 4.52 9.15
C PRO A 418 9.20 3.37 9.27
N PHE A 419 9.81 3.23 10.45
CA PHE A 419 10.71 2.16 10.83
C PHE A 419 10.53 1.86 12.32
N TYR A 420 10.72 0.61 12.73
CA TYR A 420 10.27 0.17 14.05
C TYR A 420 11.37 -0.61 14.78
N ALA A 421 11.54 -0.28 16.07
CA ALA A 421 12.46 -1.01 16.94
C ALA A 421 11.99 -2.45 17.19
N MET A 422 12.89 -3.26 17.74
CA MET A 422 12.56 -4.56 18.31
C MET A 422 11.66 -4.39 19.54
N VAL A 423 11.03 -5.48 19.98
CA VAL A 423 10.17 -5.53 21.17
C VAL A 423 10.92 -5.01 22.41
N GLY A 424 12.21 -5.34 22.53
CA GLY A 424 13.10 -4.88 23.59
C GLY A 424 13.39 -3.37 23.56
N GLY A 425 13.07 -2.67 22.47
CA GLY A 425 13.33 -1.24 22.30
C GLY A 425 14.56 -0.94 21.46
N GLU A 426 15.30 -1.95 21.00
CA GLU A 426 16.51 -1.74 20.23
C GLU A 426 16.25 -1.67 18.71
N LEU A 427 16.86 -0.68 18.05
CA LEU A 427 16.90 -0.52 16.61
C LEU A 427 18.05 -1.34 16.02
N PRO A 428 17.79 -2.31 15.12
CA PRO A 428 18.83 -3.06 14.40
C PRO A 428 19.50 -2.19 13.32
N PHE A 429 20.78 -1.85 13.47
CA PHE A 429 21.44 -1.00 12.47
C PHE A 429 21.55 -1.67 11.10
N ASP A 430 21.66 -2.99 11.04
CA ASP A 430 21.76 -3.75 9.81
C ASP A 430 20.46 -3.77 8.99
N GLU A 431 19.31 -3.49 9.60
CA GLU A 431 18.02 -3.36 8.92
C GLU A 431 17.72 -1.89 8.50
N VAL A 432 18.44 -0.90 9.04
CA VAL A 432 18.24 0.52 8.69
C VAL A 432 18.78 0.80 7.27
N PRO A 433 17.98 1.42 6.37
CA PRO A 433 18.43 1.71 5.01
C PRO A 433 19.65 2.66 4.97
N ILE A 434 20.56 2.39 4.02
CA ILE A 434 21.64 3.32 3.69
C ILE A 434 21.05 4.43 2.81
N ALA A 435 20.73 5.56 3.43
CA ALA A 435 20.12 6.71 2.77
C ALA A 435 21.01 7.31 1.69
N LEU A 436 22.33 7.33 1.93
CA LEU A 436 23.32 7.83 0.99
C LEU A 436 24.59 6.98 1.04
N ASN A 437 25.11 6.62 -0.13
CA ASN A 437 26.40 5.97 -0.30
C ASN A 437 27.21 6.74 -1.35
N ARG A 438 28.29 7.42 -0.93
CA ARG A 438 29.11 8.23 -1.84
C ARG A 438 30.59 8.18 -1.46
N ARG A 439 31.46 7.83 -2.41
CA ARG A 439 32.93 7.81 -2.26
C ARG A 439 33.44 7.01 -1.04
N GLY A 440 32.67 6.02 -0.57
CA GLY A 440 33.01 5.18 0.58
C GLY A 440 32.24 5.52 1.86
N ASP A 441 31.69 6.74 1.97
CA ASP A 441 30.87 7.12 3.11
C ASP A 441 29.44 6.58 2.96
N LYS A 442 28.95 5.95 4.04
CA LYS A 442 27.60 5.40 4.14
C LYS A 442 26.87 6.12 5.25
N TYR A 443 25.72 6.70 4.94
CA TYR A 443 24.90 7.39 5.92
C TYR A 443 23.59 6.64 6.12
N GLN A 444 23.32 6.24 7.36
CA GLN A 444 22.00 5.82 7.81
C GLN A 444 21.41 6.95 8.61
N VAL A 445 20.17 7.32 8.29
CA VAL A 445 19.53 8.51 8.84
C VAL A 445 18.18 8.11 9.36
N MET A 446 17.97 8.35 10.65
CA MET A 446 16.75 8.01 11.36
C MET A 446 16.36 9.14 12.30
N ARG A 447 15.08 9.27 12.59
CA ARG A 447 14.58 10.22 13.57
C ARG A 447 13.44 9.62 14.37
N THR A 448 13.23 10.14 15.57
CA THR A 448 12.09 9.80 16.42
C THR A 448 11.51 11.08 17.04
N GLN A 449 10.29 10.99 17.54
CA GLN A 449 9.58 12.11 18.12
C GLN A 449 9.48 11.98 19.63
N VAL A 450 9.70 13.08 20.32
CA VAL A 450 9.50 13.22 21.76
C VAL A 450 8.52 14.36 22.03
N GLU A 451 7.68 14.21 23.06
CA GLU A 451 6.84 15.26 23.61
C GLU A 451 7.51 15.81 24.87
N VAL A 452 7.83 17.10 24.85
CA VAL A 452 8.45 17.80 25.97
C VAL A 452 7.38 18.56 26.73
N ALA A 453 7.01 18.11 27.92
CA ALA A 453 5.97 18.77 28.71
C ALA A 453 6.44 20.15 29.23
N LYS A 454 7.71 20.25 29.65
CA LYS A 454 8.31 21.46 30.20
C LYS A 454 9.66 21.74 29.54
N LYS A 455 9.88 22.99 29.10
CA LYS A 455 11.19 23.42 28.58
C LYS A 455 12.29 23.29 29.66
N GLY A 456 13.51 22.97 29.25
CA GLY A 456 14.67 22.83 30.13
C GLY A 456 15.50 21.58 29.82
N GLU A 457 16.32 21.17 30.77
CA GLU A 457 17.19 20.00 30.67
C GLU A 457 16.43 18.69 30.92
N HIS A 458 16.58 17.73 30.01
CA HIS A 458 16.00 16.39 30.12
C HIS A 458 17.04 15.31 29.91
N LYS A 459 16.87 14.18 30.60
CA LYS A 459 17.80 13.05 30.51
C LYS A 459 17.30 12.00 29.53
N VAL A 460 18.20 11.59 28.64
CA VAL A 460 18.00 10.50 27.69
C VAL A 460 19.16 9.53 27.81
N ARG A 461 18.88 8.24 27.83
CA ARG A 461 19.90 7.19 27.74
C ARG A 461 19.96 6.64 26.33
N ILE A 462 21.17 6.54 25.79
CA ILE A 462 21.43 5.86 24.53
C ILE A 462 22.34 4.67 24.82
N SER A 463 21.96 3.48 24.39
CA SER A 463 22.75 2.26 24.55
C SER A 463 23.01 1.63 23.18
N GLY A 464 24.14 0.97 22.97
CA GLY A 464 24.52 0.32 21.71
C GLY A 464 25.90 0.73 21.20
N ASN A 465 26.14 0.55 19.90
CA ASN A 465 27.36 1.04 19.27
C ASN A 465 27.26 2.55 18.99
N LEU A 466 27.84 3.36 19.88
CA LEU A 466 27.80 4.82 19.79
C LEU A 466 28.89 5.40 18.85
N LYS A 467 29.79 4.54 18.35
CA LYS A 467 30.87 4.97 17.48
C LYS A 467 30.29 5.46 16.15
N HIS A 468 30.68 6.68 15.75
CA HIS A 468 30.20 7.34 14.54
C HIS A 468 28.70 7.71 14.54
N LEU A 469 28.09 7.77 15.73
CA LEU A 469 26.74 8.26 15.92
C LEU A 469 26.75 9.77 16.15
N ASN A 470 25.97 10.51 15.36
CA ASN A 470 25.68 11.92 15.59
C ASN A 470 24.20 12.06 15.96
N LEU A 471 23.91 12.76 17.07
CA LEU A 471 22.56 13.08 17.52
C LEU A 471 22.32 14.57 17.41
N PHE A 472 21.15 14.95 16.92
CA PHE A 472 20.77 16.35 16.73
C PHE A 472 19.38 16.63 17.31
N LEU A 473 19.24 17.79 17.94
CA LEU A 473 17.98 18.42 18.27
C LEU A 473 17.83 19.67 17.40
N GLY A 474 17.03 19.58 16.34
CA GLY A 474 17.02 20.62 15.30
C GLY A 474 18.39 20.70 14.60
N ASP A 475 19.04 21.86 14.63
CA ASP A 475 20.37 22.10 14.06
C ASP A 475 21.52 22.01 15.09
N GLN A 476 21.19 21.80 16.37
CA GLN A 476 22.13 21.62 17.46
C GLN A 476 22.57 20.16 17.54
N GLU A 477 23.88 19.94 17.46
CA GLU A 477 24.49 18.63 17.73
C GLU A 477 24.60 18.41 19.24
N ILE A 478 24.28 17.19 19.69
CA ILE A 478 24.38 16.76 21.08
C ILE A 478 25.62 15.87 21.18
N ASP A 479 26.54 16.22 22.07
CA ASP A 479 27.78 15.47 22.26
C ASP A 479 27.48 14.06 22.81
N ILE A 480 27.94 13.05 22.08
CA ILE A 480 27.89 11.64 22.50
C ILE A 480 29.32 11.17 22.77
N PRO A 481 29.57 10.47 23.89
CA PRO A 481 30.88 9.85 24.14
C PRO A 481 31.31 8.96 22.96
N SER A 482 32.57 9.09 22.55
CA SER A 482 33.14 8.32 21.45
C SER A 482 33.49 6.87 21.83
N GLU A 483 33.43 6.53 23.12
CA GLU A 483 33.72 5.22 23.70
C GLU A 483 32.62 4.80 24.68
N GLY A 484 32.40 3.48 24.80
CA GLY A 484 31.37 2.88 25.62
C GLY A 484 30.19 2.31 24.81
N ASP A 485 29.35 1.53 25.50
CA ASP A 485 28.14 0.92 24.97
C ASP A 485 26.86 1.57 25.53
N GLN A 486 27.00 2.62 26.35
CA GLN A 486 25.91 3.38 26.93
C GLN A 486 26.35 4.80 27.32
N ALA A 487 25.46 5.77 27.11
CA ALA A 487 25.64 7.16 27.55
C ALA A 487 24.32 7.75 28.06
N ASP A 488 24.37 8.39 29.23
CA ASP A 488 23.28 9.21 29.76
C ASP A 488 23.54 10.67 29.36
N LEU A 489 22.71 11.20 28.49
CA LEU A 489 22.83 12.54 27.91
C LEU A 489 21.84 13.49 28.58
N VAL A 490 22.28 14.72 28.81
CA VAL A 490 21.42 15.84 29.21
C VAL A 490 21.19 16.72 27.98
N ILE A 491 19.93 16.86 27.57
CA ILE A 491 19.54 17.63 26.38
C ILE A 491 18.69 18.82 26.84
N ASP A 492 19.10 20.04 26.49
CA ASP A 492 18.33 21.26 26.76
C ASP A 492 17.28 21.50 25.68
N PHE A 493 16.02 21.18 26.00
CA PHE A 493 14.88 21.43 25.14
C PHE A 493 14.35 22.85 25.35
N ARG A 494 14.69 23.76 24.44
CA ARG A 494 14.32 25.19 24.51
C ARG A 494 12.83 25.49 24.34
N LYS A 495 12.04 24.51 23.89
CA LYS A 495 10.59 24.60 23.64
C LYS A 495 9.87 23.42 24.29
N SER A 496 8.61 23.63 24.67
CA SER A 496 7.69 22.53 24.97
C SER A 496 7.00 22.06 23.69
N GLY A 497 6.37 20.88 23.73
CA GLY A 497 5.66 20.28 22.62
C GLY A 497 6.48 19.18 21.91
N LYS A 498 5.96 18.72 20.77
CA LYS A 498 6.60 17.73 19.89
C LYS A 498 7.92 18.24 19.31
N GLN A 499 8.98 17.44 19.45
CA GLN A 499 10.28 17.71 18.86
C GLN A 499 10.87 16.44 18.22
N ASN A 500 11.63 16.63 17.14
CA ASN A 500 12.34 15.55 16.46
C ASN A 500 13.76 15.45 17.00
N LEU A 501 14.16 14.24 17.37
CA LEU A 501 15.56 13.88 17.56
C LEU A 501 16.04 13.16 16.30
N LEU A 502 17.02 13.76 15.62
CA LEU A 502 17.61 13.22 14.41
C LEU A 502 18.90 12.49 14.77
N MET A 503 19.08 11.32 14.20
CA MET A 503 20.24 10.49 14.40
C MET A 503 20.84 10.09 13.06
N VAL A 504 22.14 10.29 12.92
CA VAL A 504 22.90 10.01 11.71
C VAL A 504 24.06 9.10 12.09
N VAL A 505 24.17 7.96 11.41
CA VAL A 505 25.31 7.05 11.54
C VAL A 505 26.17 7.20 10.30
N ASN A 506 27.46 7.47 10.49
CA ASN A 506 28.44 7.56 9.40
C ASN A 506 29.36 6.32 9.37
N GLY A 507 29.39 5.61 8.24
CA GLY A 507 30.25 4.45 7.99
C GLY A 507 29.49 3.13 7.93
N SER A 508 30.21 2.01 7.84
CA SER A 508 29.57 0.71 8.04
C SER A 508 29.30 0.52 9.52
N SER A 509 28.09 0.84 9.97
CA SER A 509 27.58 0.22 11.19
C SER A 509 27.70 -1.30 10.97
N GLY A 510 28.55 -1.94 11.77
CA GLY A 510 28.64 -3.40 11.78
C GLY A 510 27.31 -3.99 12.25
N LYS A 511 27.27 -5.32 12.43
CA LYS A 511 26.20 -5.95 13.20
C LYS A 511 26.09 -5.27 14.56
N GLY A 512 24.92 -4.77 14.91
CA GLY A 512 24.71 -4.03 16.15
C GLY A 512 23.32 -3.46 16.27
N TYR A 513 23.04 -2.96 17.47
CA TYR A 513 21.77 -2.34 17.80
C TYR A 513 22.04 -1.04 18.57
N PHE A 514 21.05 -0.17 18.62
CA PHE A 514 21.00 0.89 19.62
C PHE A 514 19.61 1.03 20.21
N SER A 515 19.48 1.64 21.37
CA SER A 515 18.19 2.05 21.94
C SER A 515 18.27 3.47 22.47
N MET A 516 17.13 4.14 22.53
CA MET A 516 16.99 5.45 23.17
C MET A 516 15.88 5.37 24.21
N GLU A 517 16.19 5.66 25.47
CA GLU A 517 15.27 5.65 26.60
C GLU A 517 15.10 7.06 27.17
N ALA A 518 13.87 7.52 27.33
CA ALA A 518 13.59 8.74 28.08
C ALA A 518 13.66 8.45 29.59
N LEU A 519 14.57 9.14 30.29
CA LEU A 519 14.77 9.00 31.74
C LEU A 519 14.02 10.07 32.55
N SER A 520 13.78 11.25 31.96
CA SER A 520 13.00 12.33 32.59
C SER A 520 11.49 12.08 32.51
N ASP A 521 10.76 12.29 33.61
CA ASP A 521 9.30 12.09 33.69
C ASP A 521 8.49 13.04 32.80
N ASP A 522 9.02 14.23 32.53
CA ASP A 522 8.45 15.27 31.68
C ASP A 522 8.92 15.20 30.21
N LEU A 523 9.64 14.12 29.85
CA LEU A 523 10.00 13.76 28.48
C LEU A 523 9.32 12.44 28.10
N GLN A 524 8.38 12.50 27.16
CA GLN A 524 7.68 11.32 26.67
C GLN A 524 8.14 10.97 25.25
N VAL A 525 8.47 9.71 24.99
CA VAL A 525 8.69 9.25 23.62
C VAL A 525 7.35 8.96 22.95
N ILE A 526 7.17 9.46 21.72
CA ILE A 526 5.94 9.27 20.95
C ILE A 526 6.10 8.02 20.10
N ASN A 527 5.48 6.92 20.55
CA ASN A 527 5.48 5.63 19.87
C ASN A 527 4.23 5.38 19.00
N THR A 528 3.35 6.37 18.87
CA THR A 528 2.10 6.28 18.10
C THR A 528 2.08 7.32 16.98
N LEU A 529 1.66 6.92 15.77
CA LEU A 529 1.42 7.81 14.62
C LEU A 529 0.30 8.83 14.87
#